data_AF-A0A0F9ASK1-F1
#
_entry.id   AF-A0A0F9ASK1-F1
#
_cell.length_a   1.000
_cell.length_b   1.000
_cell.length_c   1.000
_cell.angle_alpha   90.00
_cell.angle_beta   90.00
_cell.angle_gamma   90.00
#
_symmetry.space_group_name_H-M   'P 1'
#
loop_
_entity.id
_entity.type
_entity.pdbx_description
1 polymer ?
#
loop_
_entity_poly.entity_id
_entity_poly.type
_entity_poly.pdbx_seq_one_letter_code
_entity_poly.pdbx_strand_id
1 'polypeptide(L)'
;IDTATDWIIPNDFANGDFDGRYTNLSGDALDVEAAAADTWIALSLDRQWGYNTSSSKTCTLDFEIRDPSGVTVASTQYTLIATII
;
A
#
# COMPACT_ATOMS: atom_id res chain seq x y z
N ILE A 1 1.80 -3.92 -12.52
CA ILE A 1 1.39 -2.73 -13.29
C ILE A 1 -0.08 -2.97 -13.56
N ASP A 2 -0.90 -2.49 -12.62
CA ASP A 2 -2.35 -2.60 -12.68
C ASP A 2 -2.88 -1.23 -13.05
N THR A 3 -3.58 -1.17 -14.18
CA THR A 3 -4.16 0.06 -14.71
C THR A 3 -5.13 0.77 -13.76
N ALA A 4 -5.68 0.06 -12.77
CA ALA A 4 -6.59 0.63 -11.79
C ALA A 4 -5.90 1.60 -10.82
N THR A 5 -4.61 1.41 -10.53
CA THR A 5 -3.84 2.22 -9.57
C THR A 5 -2.62 2.90 -10.18
N ASP A 6 -2.26 2.57 -11.43
CA ASP A 6 -1.13 3.16 -12.16
C ASP A 6 -1.30 4.66 -12.47
N TRP A 7 -2.50 5.23 -12.37
CA TRP A 7 -2.67 6.69 -12.45
C TRP A 7 -2.26 7.41 -11.16
N ILE A 8 -2.12 6.67 -10.05
CA ILE A 8 -1.83 7.20 -8.72
C ILE A 8 -0.39 6.90 -8.29
N ILE A 9 0.07 5.66 -8.45
CA ILE A 9 1.26 5.13 -7.74
C ILE A 9 2.61 5.39 -8.46
N PRO A 10 2.71 5.64 -9.77
CA PRO A 10 3.97 6.05 -10.42
C PRO A 10 4.05 7.53 -10.83
N ASN A 11 2.97 8.32 -10.71
CA ASN A 11 2.88 9.65 -11.35
C ASN A 11 2.80 10.85 -10.40
N ASP A 12 3.03 10.69 -9.09
CA ASP A 12 2.88 11.77 -8.08
C ASP A 12 1.52 12.49 -8.11
N PHE A 13 0.50 11.87 -8.72
CA PHE A 13 -0.81 12.49 -8.97
C PHE A 13 -1.84 12.21 -7.88
N ALA A 14 -1.45 11.51 -6.82
CA ALA A 14 -2.30 11.34 -5.66
C ALA A 14 -2.51 12.71 -5.00
N ASN A 15 -3.55 13.43 -5.43
CA ASN A 15 -4.01 14.62 -4.75
C ASN A 15 -4.17 14.27 -3.26
N GLY A 16 -3.78 15.19 -2.38
CA GLY A 16 -3.89 15.00 -0.93
C GLY A 16 -5.28 14.70 -0.40
N ASP A 17 -6.28 14.86 -1.26
CA ASP A 17 -7.68 14.52 -1.08
C ASP A 17 -7.99 13.00 -1.07
N PHE A 18 -7.07 12.16 -1.56
CA PHE A 18 -7.28 10.70 -1.58
C PHE A 18 -6.62 10.00 -0.39
N ASP A 19 -7.25 8.94 0.09
CA ASP A 19 -6.68 8.07 1.11
C ASP A 19 -6.35 6.69 0.52
N GLY A 20 -5.25 6.10 0.97
CA GLY A 20 -4.85 4.73 0.68
C GLY A 20 -4.92 3.83 1.92
N ARG A 21 -5.09 2.54 1.67
CA ARG A 21 -5.13 1.48 2.69
C ARG A 21 -4.49 0.20 2.14
N TYR A 22 -3.82 -0.58 2.98
CA TYR A 22 -3.37 -1.91 2.58
C TYR A 22 -3.85 -2.99 3.57
N THR A 23 -4.21 -4.14 3.01
CA THR A 23 -4.52 -5.36 3.77
C THR A 23 -3.48 -6.40 3.43
N ASN A 24 -2.66 -6.81 4.40
CA ASN A 24 -1.72 -7.91 4.19
C ASN A 24 -2.50 -9.23 4.09
N LEU A 25 -2.36 -9.93 2.98
CA LEU A 25 -3.01 -11.22 2.75
C LEU A 25 -2.12 -12.39 3.16
N SER A 26 -0.81 -12.28 2.92
CA SER A 26 0.15 -13.34 3.23
C SER A 26 1.59 -12.83 3.27
N GLY A 27 2.46 -13.56 3.97
CA GLY A 27 3.88 -13.23 4.09
C GLY A 27 4.18 -12.24 5.20
N ASP A 28 5.46 -11.91 5.33
CA ASP A 28 6.04 -11.28 6.53
C ASP A 28 6.89 -10.05 6.22
N ALA A 29 6.90 -9.60 4.96
CA ALA A 29 7.66 -8.42 4.53
C ALA A 29 7.12 -7.10 5.13
N LEU A 30 5.90 -7.10 5.66
CA LEU A 30 5.32 -6.02 6.45
C LEU A 30 5.23 -6.53 7.90
N ASP A 31 5.90 -5.86 8.84
CA ASP A 31 6.05 -6.37 10.20
C ASP A 31 4.79 -6.18 11.05
N VAL A 32 4.66 -7.09 12.01
CA VAL A 32 3.55 -7.35 12.93
C VAL A 32 3.05 -6.10 13.65
N GLU A 33 2.05 -5.43 13.08
CA GLU A 33 0.96 -4.91 13.89
C GLU A 33 -0.20 -5.88 13.66
N ALA A 34 -0.65 -6.55 14.73
CA ALA A 34 -1.92 -7.25 14.68
C ALA A 34 -2.99 -6.22 14.31
N ALA A 35 -3.43 -6.23 13.04
CA ALA A 35 -4.37 -5.30 12.42
C ALA A 35 -3.85 -3.94 11.87
N ALA A 36 -2.59 -3.81 11.40
CA ALA A 36 -2.24 -2.67 10.53
C ALA A 36 -2.07 -3.13 9.06
N ALA A 37 -2.71 -2.53 8.06
CA ALA A 37 -3.30 -1.20 8.03
C ALA A 37 -4.73 -1.22 7.47
N ASP A 38 -5.72 -1.62 8.27
CA ASP A 38 -7.10 -1.22 8.02
C ASP A 38 -7.33 0.25 8.44
N THR A 39 -6.42 1.12 8.02
CA THR A 39 -6.45 2.54 8.35
C THR A 39 -6.24 3.30 7.07
N TRP A 40 -7.25 4.07 6.73
CA TRP A 40 -7.18 5.00 5.62
C TRP A 40 -6.23 6.13 5.97
N ILE A 41 -5.30 6.36 5.07
CA ILE A 41 -4.18 7.26 5.24
C ILE A 41 -4.15 8.19 4.04
N ALA A 42 -4.12 9.50 4.31
CA ALA A 42 -3.97 10.50 3.25
C ALA A 42 -2.70 10.24 2.42
N LEU A 43 -2.88 10.14 1.10
CA LEU A 43 -1.80 9.94 0.13
C LEU A 43 -0.94 11.19 -0.08
N SER A 44 -1.37 12.36 0.42
CA SER A 44 -0.56 13.60 0.45
C SER A 44 0.69 13.52 1.31
N LEU A 45 0.76 12.54 2.20
CA LEU A 45 1.87 12.42 3.13
C LEU A 45 2.93 11.52 2.50
N ASP A 46 4.19 11.98 2.44
CA ASP A 46 5.33 11.11 2.09
C ASP A 46 5.35 9.92 3.06
N ARG A 47 4.96 8.74 2.56
CA ARG A 47 4.78 7.55 3.39
C ARG A 47 5.71 6.45 2.90
N GLN A 48 6.59 6.00 3.80
CA GLN A 48 7.29 4.73 3.65
C GLN A 48 6.46 3.64 4.33
N TRP A 49 5.88 2.75 3.53
CA TRP A 49 5.34 1.48 4.01
C TRP A 49 6.40 0.40 3.77
N GLY A 50 7.25 0.14 4.77
CA GLY A 50 8.34 -0.81 4.62
C GLY A 50 9.04 -1.11 5.94
N TYR A 51 9.77 -2.22 5.95
CA TYR A 51 10.58 -2.67 7.08
C TYR A 51 12.06 -2.74 6.68
N ASN A 52 12.95 -2.40 7.61
CA ASN A 52 14.38 -2.72 7.50
C ASN A 52 14.60 -4.16 7.99
N THR A 53 14.51 -5.12 7.06
CA THR A 53 14.71 -6.55 7.38
C THR A 53 16.17 -6.96 7.27
N SER A 54 16.58 -7.92 8.10
CA SER A 54 17.88 -8.62 8.05
C SER A 54 17.80 -9.98 7.32
N SER A 55 16.65 -10.32 6.73
CA SER A 55 16.51 -11.39 5.73
C SER A 55 15.64 -10.95 4.54
N SER A 56 15.79 -11.59 3.38
CA SER A 56 14.82 -11.40 2.29
C SER A 56 13.44 -11.90 2.72
N LYS A 57 12.39 -11.13 2.38
CA LYS A 57 11.01 -11.39 2.75
C LYS A 57 10.07 -11.12 1.58
N THR A 58 8.93 -11.80 1.54
CA THR A 58 7.89 -11.58 0.54
C THR A 58 6.55 -11.38 1.24
N CYS A 59 5.70 -10.49 0.72
CA CYS A 59 4.30 -10.44 1.11
C CYS A 59 3.39 -10.17 -0.08
N THR A 60 2.14 -10.60 0.05
CA THR A 60 1.05 -10.24 -0.86
C THR A 60 0.05 -9.40 -0.08
N LEU A 61 -0.35 -8.27 -0.65
CA LEU A 61 -1.30 -7.34 -0.04
C LEU A 61 -2.36 -6.90 -1.05
N ASP A 62 -3.55 -6.61 -0.56
CA ASP A 62 -4.53 -5.81 -1.29
C ASP A 62 -4.31 -4.34 -0.94
N PHE A 63 -4.27 -3.47 -1.95
CA PHE A 63 -4.20 -2.03 -1.80
C PHE A 63 -5.48 -1.41 -2.33
N GLU A 64 -6.06 -0.49 -1.56
CA GLU A 64 -7.29 0.22 -1.90
C GLU A 64 -7.09 1.71 -1.76
N ILE A 65 -7.82 2.46 -2.60
CA ILE A 65 -7.79 3.92 -2.63
C ILE A 65 -9.21 4.44 -2.67
N ARG A 66 -9.50 5.44 -1.83
CA ARG A 66 -10.80 6.10 -1.78
C ARG A 66 -10.69 7.59 -2.02
N ASP A 67 -11.78 8.17 -2.52
CA ASP A 67 -11.95 9.61 -2.70
C ASP A 67 -12.33 10.33 -1.37
N PRO A 68 -12.41 11.68 -1.35
CA PRO A 68 -12.86 12.45 -0.17
C PRO A 68 -14.26 12.09 0.34
N SER A 69 -15.11 11.50 -0.51
CA SER A 69 -16.46 11.07 -0.14
C SER A 69 -16.46 9.69 0.54
N GLY A 70 -15.31 9.03 0.60
CA GLY A 70 -15.12 7.73 1.23
C GLY A 70 -15.36 6.55 0.28
N VAL A 71 -15.56 6.79 -1.01
CA VAL A 71 -15.84 5.75 -2.01
C VAL A 71 -14.52 5.16 -2.52
N THR A 72 -14.35 3.84 -2.45
CA THR A 72 -13.22 3.14 -3.07
C THR A 72 -13.26 3.31 -4.58
N VAL A 73 -12.27 3.99 -5.14
CA VAL A 73 -12.15 4.29 -6.58
C VAL A 73 -11.17 3.37 -7.30
N ALA A 74 -10.27 2.73 -6.55
CA ALA A 74 -9.31 1.78 -7.10
C ALA A 74 -8.95 0.72 -6.05
N SER A 75 -8.71 -0.50 -6.52
CA SER A 75 -8.20 -1.59 -5.71
C SER A 75 -7.36 -2.52 -6.59
N THR A 76 -6.28 -3.04 -6.04
CA THR A 76 -5.43 -4.03 -6.70
C THR A 76 -4.68 -4.87 -5.68
N GLN A 77 -4.15 -6.00 -6.13
CA GLN A 77 -3.28 -6.85 -5.34
C GLN A 77 -1.83 -6.69 -5.76
N TYR A 78 -0.94 -6.48 -4.79
CA TYR A 78 0.49 -6.39 -4.99
C TYR A 78 1.23 -7.54 -4.33
N THR A 79 2.35 -7.94 -4.94
CA THR A 79 3.36 -8.77 -4.30
C THR A 79 4.62 -7.94 -4.12
N LEU A 80 5.04 -7.76 -2.86
CA LEU A 80 6.27 -7.08 -2.49
C LEU A 80 7.35 -8.12 -2.19
N ILE A 81 8.55 -7.89 -2.72
CA ILE A 81 9.73 -8.70 -2.45
C ILE A 81 10.81 -7.77 -1.89
N ALA A 82 11.08 -7.90 -0.59
CA ALA A 82 12.18 -7.23 0.07
C ALA A 82 13.41 -8.17 0.01
N THR A 83 14.49 -7.74 -0.64
CA THR A 83 15.71 -8.55 -0.80
C THR A 83 16.88 -7.83 -0.15
N ILE A 84 17.69 -8.58 0.61
CA ILE A 84 18.97 -8.06 1.09
C ILE A 84 20.03 -8.27 0.01
N ILE A 85 20.73 -7.18 -0.31
CA ILE A 85 21.84 -7.14 -1.27
C ILE A 85 23.16 -7.20 -0.51
#